data_AF-A0A8B5XR45-F1
#
_entry.id   AF-A0A8B5XR45-F1
#
_cell.length_a   1.000
_cell.length_b   1.000
_cell.length_c   1.000
_cell.angle_alpha   90.00
_cell.angle_beta   90.00
_cell.angle_gamma   90.00
#
_symmetry.space_group_name_H-M   'P 1'
#
loop_
_entity.id
_entity.type
_entity.pdbx_description
1 polymer ?
#
loop_
_entity_poly.entity_id
_entity_poly.type
_entity_poly.pdbx_seq_one_letter_code
_entity_poly.pdbx_strand_id
1 'polypeptide(L)'
;MEFTLLENGTDSLKKAKVSIEQFEALHRQHSYHQLKDAIIFLNHGIEILLKYILSSRNESLIFKDIKVYIKAKEQLKHMSPKEKGFGIHLERNMPTIFDVPERDLGNKKLETISLREALNRVEFLCDIEVTQEFKNSIFLINDYRNNLTHHSIKLSSLDEERLIKVLKTLYDNVLDFFEQHIPGLMREIDNERFEVTSAEWEEIQREMQEYYYERSMSDLSEDDY
;
A
#
# COMPACT_ATOMS: atom_id res chain seq x y z
N MET A 1 14.28 -5.14 6.56
CA MET A 1 13.12 -4.28 6.26
C MET A 1 12.31 -4.99 5.21
N GLU A 2 11.02 -5.17 5.48
CA GLU A 2 10.06 -5.84 4.60
C GLU A 2 8.90 -4.86 4.37
N PHE A 3 8.28 -4.90 3.18
CA PHE A 3 7.14 -4.06 2.83
C PHE A 3 6.01 -4.95 2.31
N THR A 4 5.04 -5.25 3.16
CA THR A 4 3.92 -6.15 2.86
C THR A 4 2.82 -5.44 2.06
N LEU A 5 1.90 -6.21 1.45
CA LEU A 5 0.70 -5.64 0.82
C LEU A 5 -0.13 -4.84 1.83
N LEU A 6 -0.27 -5.36 3.07
CA LEU A 6 -1.02 -4.68 4.11
C LEU A 6 -0.39 -3.33 4.47
N GLU A 7 0.92 -3.29 4.75
CA GLU A 7 1.64 -2.06 5.07
C GLU A 7 1.57 -1.05 3.91
N ASN A 8 1.86 -1.49 2.68
CA ASN A 8 1.83 -0.62 1.51
C ASN A 8 0.44 -0.03 1.24
N GLY A 9 -0.61 -0.85 1.40
CA GLY A 9 -2.00 -0.42 1.25
C GLY A 9 -2.40 0.58 2.32
N THR A 10 -2.07 0.27 3.58
CA THR A 10 -2.33 1.13 4.75
C THR A 10 -1.62 2.47 4.61
N ASP A 11 -0.35 2.46 4.24
CA ASP A 11 0.45 3.67 4.01
C ASP A 11 -0.10 4.54 2.89
N SER A 12 -0.64 3.93 1.84
CA SER A 12 -1.30 4.65 0.77
C SER A 12 -2.59 5.32 1.24
N LEU A 13 -3.39 4.64 2.06
CA LEU A 13 -4.59 5.26 2.66
C LEU A 13 -4.23 6.38 3.66
N LYS A 14 -3.14 6.24 4.43
CA LYS A 14 -2.61 7.33 5.27
C LYS A 14 -2.23 8.55 4.45
N LYS A 15 -1.48 8.36 3.36
CA LYS A 15 -1.09 9.46 2.46
C LYS A 15 -2.31 10.12 1.84
N ALA A 16 -3.31 9.34 1.44
CA ALA A 16 -4.57 9.89 0.94
C ALA A 16 -5.26 10.77 1.99
N LYS A 17 -5.32 10.33 3.26
CA LYS A 17 -5.86 11.11 4.39
C LYS A 17 -5.16 12.46 4.53
N VAL A 18 -3.83 12.42 4.65
CA VAL A 18 -3.00 13.62 4.82
C VAL A 18 -3.21 14.58 3.65
N SER A 19 -3.24 14.09 2.41
CA SER A 19 -3.49 14.93 1.25
C SER A 19 -4.91 15.52 1.22
N ILE A 20 -5.94 14.78 1.65
CA ILE A 20 -7.29 15.33 1.80
C ILE A 20 -7.30 16.45 2.84
N GLU A 21 -6.73 16.23 4.02
CA GLU A 21 -6.66 17.21 5.10
C GLU A 21 -5.88 18.47 4.69
N GLN A 22 -4.73 18.29 4.03
CA GLN A 22 -3.93 19.41 3.52
C GLN A 22 -4.65 20.17 2.40
N PHE A 23 -5.41 19.47 1.54
CA PHE A 23 -6.20 20.13 0.52
C PHE A 23 -7.27 21.06 1.11
N GLU A 24 -7.87 20.67 2.25
CA GLU A 24 -8.87 21.46 2.96
C GLU A 24 -8.27 22.62 3.76
N ALA A 25 -7.12 22.41 4.38
CA ALA A 25 -6.45 23.43 5.19
C ALA A 25 -5.81 24.55 4.34
N LEU A 26 -5.41 24.24 3.11
CA LEU A 26 -4.68 25.15 2.24
C LEU A 26 -5.60 25.87 1.23
N HIS A 27 -5.14 27.01 0.72
CA HIS A 27 -5.87 27.75 -0.30
C HIS A 27 -6.00 26.94 -1.61
N ARG A 28 -7.23 26.80 -2.13
CA ARG A 28 -7.58 25.93 -3.27
C ARG A 28 -6.62 26.00 -4.46
N GLN A 29 -6.26 27.21 -4.91
CA GLN A 29 -5.42 27.38 -6.10
C GLN A 29 -4.00 26.83 -5.94
N HIS A 30 -3.50 26.71 -4.70
CA HIS A 30 -2.17 26.21 -4.40
C HIS A 30 -2.16 24.75 -3.95
N SER A 31 -3.33 24.18 -3.63
CA SER A 31 -3.45 22.84 -3.05
C SER A 31 -3.87 21.77 -4.07
N TYR A 32 -4.08 22.07 -5.35
CA TYR A 32 -4.50 21.05 -6.34
C TYR A 32 -3.55 19.85 -6.49
N HIS A 33 -2.27 19.98 -6.14
CA HIS A 33 -1.37 18.83 -6.08
C HIS A 33 -1.82 17.82 -5.01
N GLN A 34 -2.31 18.30 -3.86
CA GLN A 34 -2.88 17.46 -2.80
C GLN A 34 -4.12 16.71 -3.27
N LEU A 35 -5.00 17.35 -4.03
CA LEU A 35 -6.16 16.65 -4.62
C LEU A 35 -5.72 15.52 -5.57
N LYS A 36 -4.68 15.75 -6.38
CA LYS A 36 -4.12 14.72 -7.26
C LYS A 36 -3.53 13.56 -6.46
N ASP A 37 -2.72 13.89 -5.46
CA ASP A 37 -2.06 12.91 -4.60
C ASP A 37 -3.08 12.06 -3.85
N ALA A 38 -4.13 12.68 -3.29
CA ALA A 38 -5.23 11.98 -2.66
C ALA A 38 -5.90 10.97 -3.61
N ILE A 39 -6.21 11.37 -4.86
CA ILE A 39 -6.80 10.48 -5.86
C ILE A 39 -5.86 9.32 -6.21
N ILE A 40 -4.57 9.58 -6.39
CA ILE A 40 -3.58 8.56 -6.76
C ILE A 40 -3.38 7.56 -5.61
N PHE A 41 -3.15 8.06 -4.40
CA PHE A 41 -2.89 7.23 -3.23
C PHE A 41 -4.12 6.46 -2.78
N LEU A 42 -5.33 7.04 -2.87
CA LEU A 42 -6.56 6.31 -2.56
C LEU A 42 -6.77 5.14 -3.51
N ASN A 43 -6.63 5.35 -4.83
CA ASN A 43 -6.72 4.25 -5.81
C ASN A 43 -5.67 3.17 -5.55
N HIS A 44 -4.43 3.57 -5.29
CA HIS A 44 -3.37 2.62 -5.01
C HIS A 44 -3.66 1.81 -3.73
N GLY A 45 -4.05 2.48 -2.64
CA GLY A 45 -4.43 1.84 -1.38
C GLY A 45 -5.56 0.84 -1.54
N ILE A 46 -6.64 1.22 -2.22
CA ILE A 46 -7.77 0.33 -2.53
C ILE A 46 -7.29 -0.90 -3.32
N GLU A 47 -6.53 -0.70 -4.40
CA GLU A 47 -6.06 -1.83 -5.23
C GLU A 47 -5.20 -2.81 -4.42
N ILE A 48 -4.28 -2.29 -3.62
CA ILE A 48 -3.35 -3.10 -2.83
C ILE A 48 -4.07 -3.85 -1.71
N LEU A 49 -5.01 -3.22 -1.01
CA LEU A 49 -5.76 -3.88 0.06
C LEU A 49 -6.77 -4.91 -0.49
N LEU A 50 -7.39 -4.66 -1.65
CA LEU A 50 -8.18 -5.69 -2.34
C LEU A 50 -7.31 -6.89 -2.73
N LYS A 51 -6.10 -6.62 -3.26
CA LYS A 51 -5.12 -7.68 -3.55
C LYS A 51 -4.69 -8.43 -2.29
N TYR A 52 -4.55 -7.75 -1.15
CA TYR A 52 -4.25 -8.37 0.14
C TYR A 52 -5.36 -9.34 0.56
N ILE A 53 -6.64 -8.93 0.47
CA ILE A 53 -7.77 -9.82 0.76
C ILE A 53 -7.72 -11.06 -0.13
N LEU A 54 -7.54 -10.87 -1.43
CA LEU A 54 -7.45 -11.96 -2.41
C LEU A 54 -6.27 -12.90 -2.11
N SER A 55 -5.07 -12.35 -1.89
CA SER A 55 -3.87 -13.15 -1.63
C SER A 55 -3.97 -13.92 -0.32
N SER A 56 -4.66 -13.36 0.67
CA SER A 56 -4.89 -14.01 1.97
C SER A 56 -5.81 -15.23 1.83
N ARG A 57 -6.70 -15.26 0.82
CA ARG A 57 -7.48 -16.44 0.46
C ARG A 57 -6.68 -17.40 -0.39
N ASN A 58 -6.10 -16.90 -1.49
CA ASN A 58 -5.24 -17.67 -2.37
C ASN A 58 -4.38 -16.72 -3.22
N GLU A 59 -3.06 -16.85 -3.13
CA GLU A 59 -2.10 -16.01 -3.84
C GLU A 59 -2.35 -15.95 -5.36
N SER A 60 -2.84 -17.02 -6.00
CA SER A 60 -3.10 -17.04 -7.45
C SER A 60 -4.15 -16.02 -7.89
N LEU A 61 -5.04 -15.58 -6.99
CA LEU A 61 -6.16 -14.70 -7.30
C LEU A 61 -5.73 -13.29 -7.69
N ILE A 62 -4.49 -12.87 -7.37
CA ILE A 62 -3.98 -11.54 -7.73
C ILE A 62 -3.36 -11.51 -9.14
N PHE A 63 -3.27 -12.64 -9.84
CA PHE A 63 -2.65 -12.72 -11.18
C PHE A 63 -3.69 -12.76 -12.29
N LYS A 64 -3.39 -12.11 -13.42
CA LYS A 64 -4.30 -12.08 -14.58
C LYS A 64 -4.48 -13.47 -15.21
N ASP A 65 -3.38 -14.16 -15.48
CA ASP A 65 -3.37 -15.49 -16.10
C ASP A 65 -2.84 -16.53 -15.08
N ILE A 66 -3.77 -17.31 -14.52
CA ILE A 66 -3.45 -18.36 -13.53
C ILE A 66 -2.50 -19.41 -14.13
N LYS A 67 -2.61 -19.71 -15.43
CA LYS A 67 -1.71 -20.68 -16.07
C LYS A 67 -0.28 -20.17 -16.13
N VAL A 68 -0.10 -18.86 -16.35
CA VAL A 68 1.24 -18.22 -16.32
C VAL A 68 1.79 -18.23 -14.89
N TYR A 69 0.96 -17.93 -13.88
CA TYR A 69 1.36 -17.99 -12.48
C TYR A 69 1.78 -19.41 -12.05
N ILE A 70 1.02 -20.45 -12.42
CA ILE A 70 1.36 -21.85 -12.10
C ILE A 70 2.71 -22.23 -12.73
N LYS A 71 2.92 -21.89 -14.01
CA LYS A 71 4.21 -22.10 -14.67
C LYS A 71 5.35 -21.37 -13.95
N ALA A 72 5.13 -20.13 -13.52
CA ALA A 72 6.12 -19.38 -12.76
C ALA A 72 6.46 -20.09 -11.43
N LYS A 73 5.46 -20.60 -10.70
CA LYS A 73 5.69 -21.40 -9.48
C LYS A 73 6.44 -22.71 -9.75
N GLU A 74 6.20 -23.36 -10.89
CA GLU A 74 6.94 -24.57 -11.29
C GLU A 74 8.41 -24.24 -11.56
N GLN A 75 8.69 -23.23 -12.38
CA GLN A 75 10.06 -22.81 -12.70
C GLN A 75 10.83 -22.34 -11.47
N LEU A 76 10.15 -21.65 -10.54
CA LEU A 76 10.75 -21.13 -9.32
C LEU A 76 11.39 -22.22 -8.45
N LYS A 77 10.84 -23.44 -8.43
CA LYS A 77 11.38 -24.59 -7.67
C LYS A 77 12.79 -24.98 -8.10
N HIS A 78 13.19 -24.60 -9.31
CA HIS A 78 14.48 -24.95 -9.92
C HIS A 78 15.47 -23.78 -9.93
N MET A 79 15.09 -22.62 -9.38
CA MET A 79 15.96 -21.45 -9.34
C MET A 79 16.84 -21.42 -8.08
N SER A 80 18.10 -21.07 -8.27
CA SER A 80 19.04 -20.87 -7.17
C SER A 80 18.76 -19.58 -6.38
N PRO A 81 19.14 -19.52 -5.10
CA PRO A 81 19.16 -18.28 -4.32
C PRO A 81 19.93 -17.14 -5.04
N LYS A 82 19.46 -15.90 -4.92
CA LYS A 82 20.05 -14.65 -5.42
C LYS A 82 20.40 -13.72 -4.27
N GLU A 83 21.48 -12.94 -4.37
CA GLU A 83 21.90 -11.94 -3.35
C GLU A 83 20.83 -10.89 -2.97
N LYS A 84 19.78 -10.72 -3.79
CA LYS A 84 18.59 -9.89 -3.51
C LYS A 84 17.34 -10.61 -4.02
N GLY A 85 16.31 -10.71 -3.17
CA GLY A 85 15.02 -11.33 -3.51
C GLY A 85 13.89 -10.81 -2.62
N PHE A 86 12.66 -10.76 -3.17
CA PHE A 86 11.45 -10.23 -2.53
C PHE A 86 10.46 -11.38 -2.21
N GLY A 87 10.47 -11.92 -1.00
CA GLY A 87 9.54 -13.00 -0.67
C GLY A 87 9.14 -13.04 0.79
N ILE A 88 7.82 -12.97 0.98
CA ILE A 88 6.95 -12.96 2.18
C ILE A 88 7.34 -13.98 3.28
N HIS A 89 8.20 -14.97 2.98
CA HIS A 89 8.64 -16.03 3.89
C HIS A 89 10.05 -16.57 3.61
N LEU A 90 10.84 -15.87 2.79
CA LEU A 90 12.07 -16.46 2.28
C LEU A 90 13.25 -16.09 3.15
N GLU A 91 13.96 -17.12 3.64
CA GLU A 91 15.36 -17.00 4.05
C GLU A 91 16.08 -16.09 3.06
N ARG A 92 16.69 -15.02 3.60
CA ARG A 92 17.29 -13.92 2.83
C ARG A 92 18.04 -14.51 1.64
N ASN A 93 17.62 -14.13 0.43
CA ASN A 93 18.21 -14.49 -0.88
C ASN A 93 17.42 -15.49 -1.76
N MET A 94 16.13 -15.75 -1.56
CA MET A 94 15.41 -16.60 -2.54
C MET A 94 14.78 -15.80 -3.69
N PRO A 95 14.80 -16.32 -4.92
CA PRO A 95 14.10 -15.75 -6.06
C PRO A 95 12.58 -15.77 -5.84
N THR A 96 11.88 -14.98 -6.65
CA THR A 96 10.43 -14.79 -6.62
C THR A 96 9.82 -15.23 -7.93
N ILE A 97 8.50 -15.41 -7.99
CA ILE A 97 7.80 -15.69 -9.25
C ILE A 97 8.00 -14.60 -10.32
N PHE A 98 8.30 -13.36 -9.91
CA PHE A 98 8.59 -12.25 -10.82
C PHE A 98 10.00 -12.31 -11.39
N ASP A 99 10.89 -13.15 -10.83
CA ASP A 99 12.23 -13.39 -11.35
C ASP A 99 12.28 -14.40 -12.50
N VAL A 100 11.20 -15.14 -12.72
CA VAL A 100 11.12 -16.16 -13.77
C VAL A 100 11.11 -15.48 -15.15
N PRO A 101 12.08 -15.78 -16.03
CA PRO A 101 12.15 -15.16 -17.35
C PRO A 101 10.92 -15.45 -18.21
N GLU A 102 10.45 -14.47 -18.99
CA GLU A 102 9.26 -14.62 -19.84
C GLU A 102 9.36 -15.78 -20.84
N ARG A 103 10.57 -16.09 -21.32
CA ARG A 103 10.84 -17.25 -22.19
C ARG A 103 10.40 -18.57 -21.57
N ASP A 104 10.54 -18.70 -20.25
CA ASP A 104 10.20 -19.90 -19.48
C ASP A 104 8.69 -19.91 -19.13
N LEU A 105 8.00 -18.79 -19.37
CA LEU A 105 6.55 -18.63 -19.23
C LEU A 105 5.81 -18.73 -20.58
N GLY A 106 6.50 -19.15 -21.64
CA GLY A 106 5.93 -19.22 -23.00
C GLY A 106 5.82 -17.84 -23.66
N ASN A 107 6.80 -16.97 -23.42
CA ASN A 107 6.85 -15.58 -23.89
C ASN A 107 5.65 -14.74 -23.44
N LYS A 108 5.11 -15.05 -22.26
CA LYS A 108 4.06 -14.27 -21.60
C LYS A 108 4.63 -13.58 -20.37
N LYS A 109 4.23 -12.33 -20.17
CA LYS A 109 4.55 -11.57 -18.97
C LYS A 109 3.65 -11.97 -17.81
N LEU A 110 4.25 -12.17 -16.63
CA LEU A 110 3.49 -12.34 -15.39
C LEU A 110 2.97 -10.98 -14.93
N GLU A 111 1.65 -10.82 -14.90
CA GLU A 111 0.99 -9.56 -14.54
C GLU A 111 -0.01 -9.76 -13.41
N THR A 112 -0.09 -8.78 -12.52
CA THR A 112 -1.14 -8.72 -11.50
C THR A 112 -2.39 -8.03 -12.05
N ILE A 113 -3.52 -8.31 -11.41
CA ILE A 113 -4.82 -7.72 -11.75
C ILE A 113 -4.86 -6.22 -11.49
N SER A 114 -5.77 -5.50 -12.16
CA SER A 114 -6.03 -4.08 -11.91
C SER A 114 -7.01 -3.88 -10.74
N LEU A 115 -7.17 -2.65 -10.25
CA LEU A 115 -8.19 -2.28 -9.27
C LEU A 115 -9.59 -2.79 -9.61
N ARG A 116 -10.05 -2.60 -10.85
CA ARG A 116 -11.40 -3.01 -11.27
C ARG A 116 -11.58 -4.52 -11.19
N GLU A 117 -10.57 -5.25 -11.65
CA GLU A 117 -10.54 -6.71 -11.61
C GLU A 117 -10.43 -7.21 -10.16
N ALA A 118 -9.61 -6.58 -9.32
CA ALA A 118 -9.48 -6.90 -7.90
C ALA A 118 -10.81 -6.76 -7.17
N LEU A 119 -11.54 -5.65 -7.40
CA LEU A 119 -12.84 -5.43 -6.76
C LEU A 119 -13.87 -6.48 -7.19
N ASN A 120 -13.95 -6.77 -8.49
CA ASN A 120 -14.83 -7.83 -9.00
C ASN A 120 -14.47 -9.20 -8.43
N ARG A 121 -13.18 -9.54 -8.31
CA ARG A 121 -12.75 -10.81 -7.74
C ARG A 121 -13.06 -10.91 -6.25
N VAL A 122 -12.92 -9.82 -5.49
CA VAL A 122 -13.33 -9.79 -4.09
C VAL A 122 -14.84 -10.06 -3.97
N GLU A 123 -15.64 -9.39 -4.79
CA GLU A 123 -17.10 -9.55 -4.79
C GLU A 123 -17.52 -10.99 -5.13
N PHE A 124 -17.00 -11.55 -6.23
CA PHE A 124 -17.50 -12.82 -6.77
C PHE A 124 -16.72 -14.07 -6.35
N LEU A 125 -15.48 -13.94 -5.87
CA LEU A 125 -14.62 -15.08 -5.50
C LEU A 125 -14.33 -15.16 -3.99
N CYS A 126 -14.62 -14.11 -3.23
CA CYS A 126 -14.46 -14.11 -1.77
C CYS A 126 -15.80 -13.99 -1.03
N ASP A 127 -16.93 -14.01 -1.75
CA ASP A 127 -18.29 -13.86 -1.23
C ASP A 127 -18.45 -12.63 -0.32
N ILE A 128 -17.79 -11.53 -0.69
CA ILE A 128 -17.87 -10.25 0.02
C ILE A 128 -18.87 -9.36 -0.71
N GLU A 129 -19.91 -8.93 -0.02
CA GLU A 129 -20.90 -8.02 -0.61
C GLU A 129 -20.29 -6.63 -0.84
N VAL A 130 -20.39 -6.15 -2.07
CA VAL A 130 -19.93 -4.81 -2.48
C VAL A 130 -21.12 -4.07 -3.06
N THR A 131 -21.54 -2.98 -2.41
CA THR A 131 -22.68 -2.22 -2.90
C THR A 131 -22.35 -1.56 -4.25
N GLN A 132 -23.36 -1.47 -5.12
CA GLN A 132 -23.18 -0.87 -6.45
C GLN A 132 -22.75 0.60 -6.37
N GLU A 133 -23.21 1.34 -5.35
CA GLU A 133 -22.81 2.73 -5.10
C GLU A 133 -21.33 2.85 -4.75
N PHE A 134 -20.83 1.98 -3.87
CA PHE A 134 -19.41 1.94 -3.49
C PHE A 134 -18.54 1.60 -4.71
N LYS A 135 -18.92 0.57 -5.46
CA LYS A 135 -18.26 0.17 -6.70
C LYS A 135 -18.20 1.28 -7.74
N ASN A 136 -19.31 1.99 -7.95
CA ASN A 136 -19.38 3.12 -8.89
C ASN A 136 -18.48 4.27 -8.45
N SER A 137 -18.40 4.55 -7.15
CA SER A 137 -17.55 5.60 -6.59
C SER A 137 -16.07 5.27 -6.78
N ILE A 138 -15.66 4.03 -6.51
CA ILE A 138 -14.31 3.54 -6.79
C ILE A 138 -13.97 3.70 -8.28
N PHE A 139 -14.86 3.27 -9.18
CA PHE A 139 -14.62 3.34 -10.61
C PHE A 139 -14.52 4.77 -11.13
N LEU A 140 -15.36 5.68 -10.63
CA LEU A 140 -15.28 7.09 -10.96
C LEU A 140 -13.92 7.68 -10.56
N ILE A 141 -13.47 7.44 -9.32
CA ILE A 141 -12.17 7.94 -8.84
C ILE A 141 -10.99 7.27 -9.57
N ASN A 142 -11.13 6.01 -9.99
CA ASN A 142 -10.14 5.34 -10.83
C ASN A 142 -10.06 5.97 -12.23
N ASP A 143 -11.19 6.42 -12.81
CA ASP A 143 -11.19 7.10 -14.10
C ASP A 143 -10.54 8.48 -14.00
N TYR A 144 -10.76 9.22 -12.91
CA TYR A 144 -10.00 10.44 -12.62
C TYR A 144 -8.50 10.17 -12.49
N ARG A 145 -8.10 9.11 -11.78
CA ARG A 145 -6.68 8.72 -11.67
C ARG A 145 -6.08 8.46 -13.05
N ASN A 146 -6.75 7.67 -13.89
CA ASN A 146 -6.29 7.37 -15.24
C ASN A 146 -6.12 8.63 -16.08
N ASN A 147 -7.08 9.55 -15.99
CA ASN A 147 -6.99 10.84 -16.67
C ASN A 147 -5.82 11.68 -16.15
N LEU A 148 -5.55 11.69 -14.83
CA LEU A 148 -4.43 12.43 -14.25
C LEU A 148 -3.05 11.84 -14.63
N THR A 149 -2.95 10.51 -14.78
CA THR A 149 -1.66 9.84 -15.04
C THR A 149 -1.33 9.70 -16.51
N HIS A 150 -2.33 9.66 -17.39
CA HIS A 150 -2.13 9.41 -18.83
C HIS A 150 -2.55 10.55 -19.73
N HIS A 151 -3.35 11.51 -19.22
CA HIS A 151 -3.92 12.60 -20.00
C HIS A 151 -3.87 13.93 -19.24
N SER A 152 -4.39 14.99 -19.87
CA SER A 152 -4.69 16.24 -19.20
C SER A 152 -6.19 16.31 -18.90
N ILE A 153 -6.54 16.85 -17.74
CA ILE A 153 -7.93 17.06 -17.34
C ILE A 153 -8.16 18.53 -17.01
N LYS A 154 -9.31 19.06 -17.44
CA LYS A 154 -9.79 20.40 -17.09
C LYS A 154 -11.15 20.23 -16.43
N LEU A 155 -11.27 20.73 -15.21
CA LEU A 155 -12.50 20.66 -14.43
C LEU A 155 -13.18 22.03 -14.40
N SER A 156 -14.52 22.03 -14.47
CA SER A 156 -15.30 23.18 -14.06
C SER A 156 -15.34 23.26 -12.52
N SER A 157 -15.67 24.42 -11.96
CA SER A 157 -15.81 24.55 -10.50
C SER A 157 -16.86 23.61 -9.91
N LEU A 158 -17.93 23.32 -10.66
CA LEU A 158 -18.96 22.35 -10.25
C LEU A 158 -18.43 20.91 -10.25
N ASP A 159 -17.67 20.54 -11.28
CA ASP A 159 -17.08 19.19 -11.37
C ASP A 159 -16.01 18.98 -10.30
N GLU A 160 -15.23 20.01 -9.99
CA GLU A 160 -14.25 20.02 -8.91
C GLU A 160 -14.92 19.78 -7.56
N GLU A 161 -15.96 20.53 -7.21
CA GLU A 161 -16.69 20.36 -5.95
C GLU A 161 -17.33 18.99 -5.83
N ARG A 162 -17.89 18.48 -6.93
CA ARG A 162 -18.45 17.13 -6.99
C ARG A 162 -17.37 16.07 -6.78
N LEU A 163 -16.20 16.22 -7.42
CA LEU A 163 -15.06 15.32 -7.27
C LEU A 163 -14.59 15.27 -5.82
N ILE A 164 -14.43 16.44 -5.17
CA ILE A 164 -14.00 16.52 -3.76
C ILE A 164 -15.01 15.80 -2.86
N LYS A 165 -16.30 16.04 -3.05
CA LYS A 165 -17.35 15.38 -2.26
C LYS A 165 -17.32 13.86 -2.42
N VAL A 166 -17.21 13.38 -3.66
CA VAL A 166 -17.12 11.94 -3.96
C VAL A 166 -15.85 11.35 -3.35
N LEU A 167 -14.70 12.03 -3.47
CA LEU A 167 -13.42 11.56 -2.95
C LEU A 167 -13.48 11.35 -1.44
N LYS A 168 -14.01 12.33 -0.69
CA LYS A 168 -14.15 12.25 0.77
C LYS A 168 -15.11 11.13 1.19
N THR A 169 -16.30 11.11 0.57
CA THR A 169 -17.31 10.07 0.87
C THR A 169 -16.77 8.68 0.56
N LEU A 170 -16.02 8.54 -0.55
CA LEU A 170 -15.39 7.28 -0.89
C LEU A 170 -14.31 6.91 0.12
N TYR A 171 -13.49 7.86 0.58
CA TYR A 171 -12.46 7.59 1.58
C TYR A 171 -13.07 7.00 2.86
N ASP A 172 -14.12 7.60 3.39
CA ASP A 172 -14.82 7.10 4.59
C ASP A 172 -15.39 5.68 4.35
N ASN A 173 -16.10 5.49 3.23
CA ASN A 173 -16.63 4.17 2.85
C ASN A 173 -15.54 3.10 2.67
N VAL A 174 -14.36 3.50 2.19
CA VAL A 174 -13.19 2.62 2.03
C VAL A 174 -12.67 2.17 3.38
N LEU A 175 -12.59 3.08 4.36
CA LEU A 175 -12.19 2.73 5.72
C LEU A 175 -13.18 1.74 6.34
N ASP A 176 -14.47 2.04 6.28
CA ASP A 176 -15.52 1.17 6.82
C ASP A 176 -15.50 -0.23 6.17
N PHE A 177 -15.39 -0.28 4.84
CA PHE A 177 -15.32 -1.54 4.10
C PHE A 177 -14.10 -2.36 4.51
N PHE A 178 -12.91 -1.76 4.55
CA PHE A 178 -11.72 -2.54 4.87
C PHE A 178 -11.60 -2.88 6.35
N GLU A 179 -12.10 -2.07 7.28
CA GLU A 179 -12.12 -2.43 8.70
C GLU A 179 -12.92 -3.71 8.96
N GLN A 180 -14.04 -3.90 8.24
CA GLN A 180 -14.86 -5.12 8.32
C GLN A 180 -14.12 -6.38 7.85
N HIS A 181 -13.16 -6.24 6.93
CA HIS A 181 -12.45 -7.37 6.32
C HIS A 181 -10.98 -7.50 6.78
N ILE A 182 -10.43 -6.45 7.38
CA ILE A 182 -9.06 -6.33 7.88
C ILE A 182 -9.15 -5.60 9.23
N PRO A 183 -9.52 -6.30 10.32
CA PRO A 183 -9.72 -5.66 11.62
C PRO A 183 -8.46 -4.97 12.15
N GLY A 184 -8.61 -3.74 12.65
CA GLY A 184 -7.54 -2.91 13.17
C GLY A 184 -6.86 -2.01 12.14
N LEU A 185 -7.32 -2.01 10.88
CA LEU A 185 -6.77 -1.15 9.83
C LEU A 185 -6.95 0.34 10.16
N MET A 186 -8.12 0.77 10.62
CA MET A 186 -8.38 2.16 10.99
C MET A 186 -7.41 2.63 12.07
N ARG A 187 -7.19 1.80 13.10
CA ARG A 187 -6.21 2.10 14.15
C ARG A 187 -4.82 2.28 13.56
N GLU A 188 -4.41 1.40 12.66
CA GLU A 188 -3.12 1.55 11.99
C GLU A 188 -3.05 2.84 11.19
N ILE A 189 -4.11 3.22 10.45
CA ILE A 189 -4.17 4.47 9.67
C ILE A 189 -4.05 5.70 10.57
N ASP A 190 -4.71 5.69 11.73
CA ASP A 190 -4.71 6.81 12.68
C ASP A 190 -3.44 6.89 13.55
N ASN A 191 -2.64 5.82 13.61
CA ASN A 191 -1.37 5.85 14.34
C ASN A 191 -0.42 6.92 13.77
N GLU A 192 0.05 7.79 14.67
CA GLU A 192 1.03 8.84 14.37
C GLU A 192 2.29 8.25 13.72
N ARG A 193 2.74 8.89 12.64
CA ARG A 193 4.03 8.58 12.01
C ARG A 193 5.13 9.30 12.77
N PHE A 194 5.97 8.55 13.46
CA PHE A 194 7.24 9.06 13.98
C PHE A 194 8.28 8.96 12.87
N GLU A 195 8.53 10.10 12.20
CA GLU A 195 9.64 10.24 11.25
C GLU A 195 10.81 10.87 12.00
N VAL A 196 11.95 10.19 12.01
CA VAL A 196 13.20 10.67 12.63
C VAL A 196 14.21 10.82 11.50
N THR A 197 14.82 11.99 11.39
CA THR A 197 15.88 12.20 10.41
C THR A 197 17.12 11.40 10.77
N SER A 198 17.98 11.09 9.80
CA SER A 198 19.24 10.37 10.08
C SER A 198 20.09 11.09 11.13
N ALA A 199 20.10 12.43 11.12
CA ALA A 199 20.83 13.24 12.07
C ALA A 199 20.26 13.11 13.49
N GLU A 200 18.94 13.24 13.65
CA GLU A 200 18.26 13.03 14.93
C GLU A 200 18.45 11.60 15.46
N TRP A 201 18.43 10.60 14.57
CA TRP A 201 18.68 9.21 14.96
C TRP A 201 20.12 8.99 15.44
N GLU A 202 21.11 9.57 14.77
CA GLU A 202 22.51 9.52 15.19
C GLU A 202 22.76 10.24 16.52
N GLU A 203 21.99 11.28 16.81
CA GLU A 203 22.02 12.00 18.09
C GLU A 203 21.38 11.15 19.21
N ILE A 204 20.19 10.60 18.99
CA ILE A 204 19.52 9.67 19.91
C ILE A 204 20.41 8.45 20.23
N GLN A 205 21.10 7.90 19.23
CA GLN A 205 22.01 6.77 19.44
C GLN A 205 23.24 7.17 20.28
N ARG A 206 23.77 8.39 20.10
CA ARG A 206 24.88 8.91 20.90
C ARG A 206 24.46 9.14 22.35
N GLU A 207 23.34 9.81 22.56
CA GLU A 207 22.79 10.06 23.90
C GLU A 207 22.50 8.75 24.64
N MET A 208 21.93 7.74 23.96
CA MET A 208 21.76 6.41 24.57
C MET A 208 23.09 5.76 24.93
N GLN A 209 24.11 5.83 24.06
CA GLN A 209 25.42 5.25 24.36
C GLN A 209 26.10 5.92 25.56
N GLU A 210 26.02 7.25 25.65
CA GLU A 210 26.52 8.00 26.81
C GLU A 210 25.78 7.61 28.09
N TYR A 211 24.44 7.51 28.04
CA TYR A 211 23.64 7.06 29.18
C TYR A 211 24.02 5.65 29.67
N TYR A 212 24.18 4.68 28.75
CA TYR A 212 24.61 3.32 29.13
C TYR A 212 26.05 3.30 29.66
N TYR A 213 26.93 4.12 29.10
CA TYR A 213 28.31 4.25 29.58
C TYR A 213 28.33 4.81 31.01
N GLU A 214 27.63 5.90 31.28
CA GLU A 214 27.52 6.50 32.61
C GLU A 214 26.96 5.52 33.64
N ARG A 215 25.92 4.76 33.27
CA ARG A 215 25.33 3.73 34.14
C ARG A 215 26.28 2.55 34.42
N SER A 216 27.03 2.09 33.41
CA SER A 216 28.01 1.02 33.60
C SER A 216 29.17 1.47 34.51
N MET A 217 29.54 2.75 34.44
CA MET A 217 30.58 3.33 35.30
C MET A 217 30.07 3.55 36.73
N SER A 218 28.77 3.84 36.91
CA SER A 218 28.16 3.93 38.25
C SER A 218 28.02 2.56 38.92
N ASP A 219 27.61 1.52 38.18
CA ASP A 219 27.48 0.15 38.71
C ASP A 219 28.85 -0.44 39.12
N LEU A 220 29.91 -0.12 38.37
CA LEU A 220 31.30 -0.48 38.73
C LEU A 220 31.82 0.23 40.00
N SER A 221 31.18 1.33 40.41
CA SER A 221 31.61 2.11 41.58
C SER A 221 30.93 1.68 42.89
N GLU A 222 29.83 0.90 42.83
CA GLU A 222 29.13 0.38 44.01
C GLU A 222 29.71 -0.96 44.53
N ASP A 223 30.41 -1.73 43.68
CA ASP A 223 31.05 -3.02 44.06
C ASP A 223 32.43 -2.85 44.73
N ASP A 224 32.92 -1.61 44.88
CA ASP A 224 34.25 -1.28 45.42
C ASP A 224 34.23 -0.78 46.91
N TYR A 225 33.19 -1.11 47.68
CA TYR A 225 33.09 -0.79 49.13
C TYR A 225 32.85 -2.01 50.04
#